data_AF-A0A953LLV8-F1
#
_entry.id   AF-A0A953LLV8-F1
#
_cell.length_a   1.000
_cell.length_b   1.000
_cell.length_c   1.000
_cell.angle_alpha   90.00
_cell.angle_beta   90.00
_cell.angle_gamma   90.00
#
_symmetry.space_group_name_H-M   'P 1'
#
loop_
_entity.id
_entity.type
_entity.pdbx_description
1 polymer ?
#
loop_
_entity_poly.entity_id
_entity_poly.type
_entity_poly.pdbx_seq_one_letter_code
_entity_poly.pdbx_strand_id
1 'polypeptide(L)'
;MSLKQWLIDYSHDVIDGRIIACQKHKWACMRFLRDIEREGTDEFPFIFDEKKAMRFLKWMTLFKHTKGVLKGQHIRPHEIQVFVFGNIYGWVHKDTDYRRFKKGYWQVGRKNAKSQSLACVASYEAMAFGESMSEVYIGATKTEQARIVWKETEAMLAGCPELKGKYE
;
A
#
# COMPACT_ATOMS: atom_id res chain seq x y z
N MET A 1 11.64 -15.81 4.08
CA MET A 1 12.15 -14.80 3.13
C MET A 1 11.68 -13.44 3.61
N SER A 2 12.56 -12.43 3.60
CA SER A 2 12.21 -11.07 4.01
C SER A 2 11.39 -10.37 2.92
N LEU A 3 10.55 -9.40 3.28
CA LEU A 3 9.83 -8.55 2.32
C LEU A 3 10.82 -7.79 1.43
N LYS A 4 11.93 -7.29 2.00
CA LYS A 4 12.95 -6.59 1.22
C LYS A 4 13.48 -7.48 0.10
N GLN A 5 13.83 -8.73 0.41
CA GLN A 5 14.30 -9.69 -0.60
C GLN A 5 13.20 -10.00 -1.62
N TRP A 6 11.97 -10.23 -1.17
CA TRP A 6 10.83 -10.47 -2.06
C TRP A 6 10.61 -9.33 -3.06
N LEU A 7 10.76 -8.06 -2.63
CA LEU A 7 10.64 -6.90 -3.51
C LEU A 7 11.80 -6.78 -4.51
N ILE A 8 13.00 -7.21 -4.14
CA ILE A 8 14.16 -7.28 -5.04
C ILE A 8 13.88 -8.33 -6.13
N ASP A 9 13.48 -9.53 -5.75
CA ASP A 9 13.19 -10.64 -6.67
C ASP A 9 12.05 -10.27 -7.63
N TYR A 10 10.95 -9.71 -7.10
CA TYR A 10 9.84 -9.19 -7.90
C TYR A 10 10.29 -8.13 -8.91
N SER A 11 11.19 -7.24 -8.50
CA SER A 11 11.71 -6.19 -9.37
C SER A 11 12.51 -6.76 -10.54
N HIS A 12 13.34 -7.79 -10.29
CA HIS A 12 14.05 -8.51 -11.34
C HIS A 12 13.09 -9.24 -12.28
N ASP A 13 12.13 -9.99 -11.75
CA ASP A 13 11.14 -10.71 -12.57
C ASP A 13 10.33 -9.78 -13.48
N VAL A 14 10.00 -8.56 -13.02
CA VAL A 14 9.33 -7.53 -13.83
C VAL A 14 10.25 -6.95 -14.92
N ILE A 15 11.51 -6.68 -14.58
CA ILE A 15 12.49 -6.09 -15.52
C ILE A 15 12.79 -7.08 -16.64
N ASP A 16 13.07 -8.34 -16.27
CA ASP A 16 13.41 -9.45 -17.16
C ASP A 16 12.20 -9.92 -17.99
N GLY A 17 10.99 -9.46 -17.66
CA GLY A 17 9.78 -9.75 -18.41
C GLY A 17 9.11 -11.08 -18.07
N ARG A 18 9.52 -11.74 -16.98
CA ARG A 18 8.82 -12.91 -16.43
C ARG A 18 7.45 -12.53 -15.90
N ILE A 19 7.36 -11.34 -15.28
CA ILE A 19 6.09 -10.70 -14.94
C ILE A 19 5.82 -9.59 -15.97
N ILE A 20 4.72 -9.72 -16.71
CA ILE A 20 4.33 -8.74 -17.72
C ILE A 20 3.89 -7.44 -17.02
N ALA A 21 4.60 -6.35 -17.29
CA ALA A 21 4.26 -5.04 -16.77
C ALA A 21 4.54 -3.92 -17.78
N CYS A 22 3.86 -2.79 -17.62
CA CYS A 22 4.08 -1.62 -18.47
C CYS A 22 5.43 -0.96 -18.17
N GLN A 23 5.93 -0.17 -19.12
CA GLN A 23 7.22 0.51 -19.02
C GLN A 23 7.38 1.33 -17.73
N LYS A 24 6.33 2.01 -17.28
CA LYS A 24 6.36 2.82 -16.05
C LYS A 24 6.53 1.98 -14.79
N HIS A 25 5.98 0.76 -14.76
CA HIS A 25 6.15 -0.16 -13.64
C HIS A 25 7.56 -0.76 -13.62
N LYS A 26 8.11 -1.10 -14.80
CA LYS A 26 9.53 -1.49 -14.93
C LYS A 26 10.46 -0.40 -14.40
N TRP A 27 10.20 0.88 -14.73
CA TRP A 27 10.97 2.00 -14.18
C TRP A 27 10.83 2.14 -12.66
N ALA A 28 9.66 1.87 -12.10
CA ALA A 28 9.48 1.86 -10.64
C ALA A 28 10.30 0.75 -9.97
N CYS A 29 10.38 -0.44 -10.58
CA CYS A 29 11.21 -1.56 -10.13
C CYS A 29 12.72 -1.22 -10.23
N MET A 30 13.15 -0.65 -11.35
CA MET A 30 14.54 -0.17 -11.52
C MET A 30 14.90 0.90 -10.48
N ARG A 31 13.99 1.83 -10.21
CA ARG A 31 14.17 2.85 -9.17
C ARG A 31 14.32 2.19 -7.79
N PHE A 32 13.46 1.24 -7.45
CA PHE A 32 13.54 0.51 -6.19
C PHE A 32 14.91 -0.17 -6.02
N LEU A 33 15.41 -0.90 -7.02
CA LEU A 33 16.72 -1.54 -6.97
C LEU A 33 17.86 -0.52 -6.78
N ARG A 34 17.84 0.59 -7.52
CA ARG A 34 18.81 1.68 -7.33
C ARG A 34 18.76 2.32 -5.94
N ASP A 35 17.57 2.40 -5.35
CA ASP A 35 17.41 2.93 -4.00
C ASP A 35 17.97 1.98 -2.94
N ILE A 36 17.89 0.67 -3.16
CA ILE A 36 18.50 -0.36 -2.30
C ILE A 36 20.03 -0.26 -2.34
N GLU A 37 20.62 -0.05 -3.51
CA GLU A 37 22.08 0.07 -3.68
C GLU A 37 22.69 1.26 -2.94
N ARG A 38 21.91 2.32 -2.73
CA ARG A 38 22.36 3.58 -2.11
C ARG A 38 21.69 3.86 -0.76
N GLU A 39 21.00 2.89 -0.18
CA GLU A 39 20.28 3.12 1.07
C GLU A 39 21.22 3.56 2.20
N GLY A 40 20.83 4.59 2.95
CA GLY A 40 21.56 5.08 4.10
C GLY A 40 22.80 5.95 3.81
N THR A 41 23.16 6.20 2.54
CA THR A 41 24.26 7.13 2.20
C THR A 41 23.89 8.57 2.54
N ASP A 42 24.87 9.48 2.49
CA ASP A 42 24.65 10.90 2.78
C ASP A 42 23.80 11.56 1.67
N GLU A 43 23.94 11.15 0.42
CA GLU A 43 23.11 11.64 -0.69
C GLU A 43 21.71 11.00 -0.72
N PHE A 44 21.53 9.86 -0.06
CA PHE A 44 20.26 9.16 0.03
C PHE A 44 20.03 8.63 1.46
N PRO A 45 19.70 9.50 2.42
CA PRO A 45 19.55 9.16 3.83
C PRO A 45 18.22 8.42 4.12
N PHE A 46 17.76 7.58 3.20
CA PHE A 46 16.58 6.75 3.34
C PHE A 46 16.99 5.28 3.46
N ILE A 47 16.31 4.56 4.35
CA ILE A 47 16.46 3.13 4.57
C ILE A 47 15.13 2.42 4.32
N PHE A 48 15.19 1.14 3.96
CA PHE A 48 14.01 0.32 3.82
C PHE A 48 13.64 -0.36 5.14
N ASP A 49 12.65 0.19 5.84
CA ASP A 49 12.06 -0.41 7.04
C ASP A 49 10.97 -1.41 6.66
N GLU A 50 11.35 -2.67 6.62
CA GLU A 50 10.45 -3.79 6.35
C GLU A 50 9.32 -3.92 7.38
N LYS A 51 9.55 -3.57 8.66
CA LYS A 51 8.53 -3.71 9.71
C LYS A 51 7.37 -2.74 9.45
N LYS A 52 7.67 -1.50 9.03
CA LYS A 52 6.65 -0.50 8.66
C LYS A 52 5.86 -0.90 7.43
N ALA A 53 6.54 -1.38 6.38
CA ALA A 53 5.86 -1.92 5.20
C ALA A 53 4.95 -3.11 5.56
N MET A 54 5.46 -4.07 6.33
CA MET A 54 4.71 -5.24 6.77
C MET A 54 3.54 -4.89 7.68
N ARG A 55 3.63 -3.84 8.49
CA ARG A 55 2.52 -3.35 9.33
C ARG A 55 1.32 -2.99 8.46
N PHE A 56 1.52 -2.25 7.38
CA PHE A 56 0.46 -1.93 6.43
C PHE A 56 -0.05 -3.17 5.69
N LEU A 57 0.84 -4.04 5.20
CA LEU A 57 0.42 -5.25 4.49
C LEU A 57 -0.40 -6.19 5.38
N LYS A 58 -0.05 -6.32 6.66
CA LYS A 58 -0.84 -7.05 7.67
C LYS A 58 -2.17 -6.36 7.96
N TRP A 59 -2.19 -5.03 8.02
CA TRP A 59 -3.45 -4.28 8.17
C TRP A 59 -4.44 -4.62 7.05
N MET A 60 -3.98 -4.70 5.80
CA MET A 60 -4.83 -5.11 4.68
C MET A 60 -5.47 -6.49 4.92
N THR A 61 -4.75 -7.44 5.53
CA THR A 61 -5.24 -8.82 5.74
C THR A 61 -6.31 -8.95 6.81
N LEU A 62 -6.49 -7.95 7.67
CA LEU A 62 -7.57 -7.94 8.67
C LEU A 62 -8.94 -7.90 8.00
N PHE A 63 -9.04 -7.22 6.87
CA PHE A 63 -10.31 -7.01 6.20
C PHE A 63 -10.67 -8.15 5.25
N LYS A 64 -11.96 -8.25 4.96
CA LYS A 64 -12.53 -9.20 4.00
C LYS A 64 -12.98 -8.48 2.74
N HIS A 65 -12.94 -9.16 1.60
CA HIS A 65 -13.52 -8.63 0.38
C HIS A 65 -15.04 -8.39 0.59
N THR A 66 -15.51 -7.19 0.24
CA THR A 66 -16.92 -6.82 0.43
C THR A 66 -17.80 -7.29 -0.74
N LYS A 67 -17.21 -7.52 -1.92
CA LYS A 67 -17.89 -7.77 -3.20
C LYS A 67 -17.12 -8.80 -4.06
N GLY A 68 -17.79 -9.30 -5.09
CA GLY A 68 -17.20 -10.22 -6.06
C GLY A 68 -17.10 -11.66 -5.57
N VAL A 69 -16.43 -12.51 -6.34
CA VAL A 69 -16.31 -13.95 -6.08
C VAL A 69 -15.54 -14.29 -4.80
N LEU A 70 -14.72 -13.35 -4.32
CA LEU A 70 -13.93 -13.51 -3.11
C LEU A 70 -14.64 -12.95 -1.85
N LYS A 71 -15.90 -12.50 -1.97
CA LYS A 71 -16.64 -11.90 -0.86
C LYS A 71 -16.57 -12.76 0.41
N GLY A 72 -16.27 -12.13 1.54
CA GLY A 72 -16.16 -12.79 2.84
C GLY A 72 -14.81 -13.48 3.11
N GLN A 73 -13.96 -13.62 2.10
CA GLN A 73 -12.58 -14.09 2.29
C GLN A 73 -11.67 -12.92 2.70
N HIS A 74 -10.66 -13.21 3.52
CA HIS A 74 -9.65 -12.22 3.90
C HIS A 74 -8.87 -11.74 2.67
N ILE A 75 -8.58 -10.45 2.65
CA ILE A 75 -7.76 -9.85 1.60
C ILE A 75 -6.35 -10.42 1.71
N ARG A 76 -5.84 -10.94 0.60
CA ARG A 76 -4.41 -11.24 0.43
C ARG A 76 -3.86 -10.24 -0.58
N PRO A 77 -2.92 -9.37 -0.20
CA PRO A 77 -2.33 -8.42 -1.12
C PRO A 77 -1.72 -9.13 -2.32
N HIS A 78 -2.14 -8.76 -3.53
CA HIS A 78 -1.53 -9.21 -4.77
C HIS A 78 -0.11 -8.65 -4.88
N GLU A 79 0.77 -9.30 -5.63
CA GLU A 79 2.18 -8.91 -5.82
C GLU A 79 2.37 -7.42 -6.15
N ILE A 80 1.55 -6.83 -7.02
CA ILE A 80 1.60 -5.40 -7.33
C ILE A 80 1.21 -4.51 -6.15
N GLN A 81 0.26 -4.95 -5.29
CA GLN A 81 -0.10 -4.24 -4.07
C GLN A 81 1.04 -4.34 -3.05
N VAL A 82 1.68 -5.51 -2.93
CA VAL A 82 2.88 -5.69 -2.10
C VAL A 82 3.98 -4.75 -2.55
N PHE A 83 4.25 -4.66 -3.86
CA PHE A 83 5.25 -3.74 -4.39
C PHE A 83 4.93 -2.27 -4.16
N VAL A 84 3.71 -1.84 -4.50
CA VAL A 84 3.29 -0.43 -4.38
C VAL A 84 3.29 0.01 -2.93
N PHE A 85 2.63 -0.74 -2.04
CA PHE A 85 2.51 -0.35 -0.64
C PHE A 85 3.77 -0.64 0.17
N GLY A 86 4.53 -1.66 -0.20
CA GLY A 86 5.87 -1.89 0.33
C GLY A 86 6.79 -0.69 0.07
N ASN A 87 6.73 -0.11 -1.13
CA ASN A 87 7.46 1.13 -1.42
C ASN A 87 6.93 2.33 -0.62
N ILE A 88 5.61 2.54 -0.58
CA ILE A 88 5.01 3.72 0.09
C ILE A 88 5.29 3.73 1.59
N TYR A 89 5.17 2.59 2.26
CA TYR A 89 5.28 2.50 3.72
C TYR A 89 6.63 1.98 4.22
N GLY A 90 7.47 1.44 3.35
CA GLY A 90 8.78 0.88 3.73
C GLY A 90 9.93 1.89 3.69
N TRP A 91 9.91 2.87 2.79
CA TRP A 91 11.02 3.84 2.69
C TRP A 91 10.87 4.99 3.68
N VAL A 92 11.79 5.07 4.64
CA VAL A 92 11.83 6.11 5.68
C VAL A 92 13.20 6.75 5.79
N HIS A 93 13.24 8.02 6.19
CA HIS A 93 14.49 8.74 6.45
C HIS A 93 15.14 8.19 7.72
N LYS A 94 16.45 7.90 7.69
CA LYS A 94 17.17 7.23 8.80
C LYS A 94 17.07 7.97 10.13
N ASP A 95 17.14 9.31 10.09
CA ASP A 95 17.12 10.13 11.31
C ASP A 95 15.73 10.63 11.73
N THR A 96 14.84 10.95 10.79
CA THR A 96 13.54 11.59 11.08
C THR A 96 12.36 10.63 11.03
N ASP A 97 12.57 9.40 10.55
CA ASP A 97 11.54 8.37 10.37
C ASP A 97 10.40 8.76 9.39
N TYR A 98 10.55 9.90 8.70
CA TYR A 98 9.58 10.36 7.72
C TYR A 98 9.65 9.57 6.42
N ARG A 99 8.47 9.30 5.84
CA ARG A 99 8.34 8.61 4.56
C ARG A 99 9.05 9.37 3.44
N ARG A 100 9.78 8.62 2.61
CA ARG A 100 10.36 9.15 1.37
C ARG A 100 9.30 9.62 0.39
N PHE A 101 8.28 8.78 0.17
CA PHE A 101 7.23 9.05 -0.80
C PHE A 101 6.08 9.80 -0.15
N LYS A 102 5.97 11.09 -0.45
CA LYS A 102 4.83 11.93 -0.04
C LYS A 102 3.66 11.89 -1.03
N LYS A 103 3.90 11.42 -2.26
CA LYS A 103 2.91 11.31 -3.33
C LYS A 103 3.07 9.97 -4.05
N GLY A 104 1.96 9.25 -4.22
CA GLY A 104 1.90 8.01 -4.99
C GLY A 104 0.94 8.16 -6.17
N TYR A 105 1.39 7.80 -7.38
CA TYR A 105 0.53 7.71 -8.56
C TYR A 105 0.39 6.27 -9.00
N TRP A 106 -0.83 5.74 -8.97
CA TRP A 106 -1.12 4.37 -9.36
C TRP A 106 -2.27 4.30 -10.36
N GLN A 107 -1.90 3.92 -11.59
CA GLN A 107 -2.80 3.75 -12.73
C GLN A 107 -2.93 2.27 -13.05
N VAL A 108 -4.16 1.77 -13.02
CA VAL A 108 -4.49 0.36 -13.27
C VAL A 108 -5.76 0.26 -14.10
N GLY A 109 -5.91 -0.87 -14.78
CA GLY A 109 -7.15 -1.20 -15.49
C GLY A 109 -8.35 -1.36 -14.55
N ARG A 110 -9.54 -1.41 -15.13
CA ARG A 110 -10.77 -1.69 -14.36
C ARG A 110 -10.69 -3.07 -13.70
N LYS A 111 -11.41 -3.24 -12.58
CA LYS A 111 -11.49 -4.49 -11.78
C LYS A 111 -10.18 -4.93 -11.09
N ASN A 112 -9.20 -4.03 -10.90
CA ASN A 112 -7.96 -4.28 -10.14
C ASN A 112 -8.07 -4.01 -8.63
N ALA A 113 -9.27 -4.05 -8.04
CA ALA A 113 -9.50 -3.78 -6.61
C ALA A 113 -8.91 -2.44 -6.09
N LYS A 114 -8.81 -1.41 -6.95
CA LYS A 114 -8.23 -0.09 -6.59
C LYS A 114 -9.00 0.58 -5.43
N SER A 115 -10.34 0.63 -5.50
CA SER A 115 -11.16 1.26 -4.46
C SER A 115 -11.01 0.56 -3.11
N GLN A 116 -10.93 -0.78 -3.11
CA GLN A 116 -10.69 -1.58 -1.91
C GLN A 116 -9.29 -1.32 -1.33
N SER A 117 -8.28 -1.19 -2.20
CA SER A 117 -6.92 -0.83 -1.78
C SER A 117 -6.86 0.56 -1.15
N LEU A 118 -7.58 1.53 -1.73
CA LEU A 118 -7.68 2.89 -1.17
C LEU A 118 -8.46 2.92 0.14
N ALA A 119 -9.44 2.03 0.34
CA ALA A 119 -10.12 1.88 1.62
C ALA A 119 -9.18 1.33 2.72
N CYS A 120 -8.29 0.38 2.39
CA CYS A 120 -7.21 -0.02 3.31
C CYS A 120 -6.29 1.15 3.65
N VAL A 121 -5.90 1.96 2.66
CA VAL A 121 -5.06 3.15 2.89
C VAL A 121 -5.79 4.14 3.80
N ALA A 122 -7.04 4.47 3.50
CA ALA A 122 -7.81 5.45 4.26
C ALA A 122 -7.98 5.04 5.72
N SER A 123 -8.41 3.80 5.97
CA SER A 123 -8.54 3.27 7.34
C SER A 123 -7.20 3.20 8.06
N TYR A 124 -6.12 2.82 7.36
CA TYR A 124 -4.79 2.76 7.97
C TYR A 124 -4.28 4.15 8.39
N GLU A 125 -4.33 5.12 7.48
CA GLU A 125 -3.84 6.49 7.73
C GLU A 125 -4.65 7.20 8.84
N ALA A 126 -5.95 6.90 8.93
CA ALA A 126 -6.83 7.48 9.95
C ALA A 126 -6.70 6.80 11.33
N MET A 127 -6.41 5.49 11.39
CA MET A 127 -6.55 4.72 12.64
C MET A 127 -5.26 4.07 13.12
N ALA A 128 -4.46 3.54 12.19
CA ALA A 128 -3.37 2.62 12.50
C ALA A 128 -1.98 3.17 12.15
N PHE A 129 -1.86 4.27 11.42
CA PHE A 129 -0.55 4.85 11.10
C PHE A 129 0.18 5.31 12.37
N GLY A 130 -0.56 5.93 13.31
CA GLY A 130 -0.05 6.36 14.62
C GLY A 130 -0.01 7.88 14.80
N GLU A 131 -0.48 8.65 13.81
CA GLU A 131 -0.61 10.10 13.91
C GLU A 131 -1.90 10.49 14.61
N SER A 132 -1.81 11.42 15.56
CA SER A 132 -2.97 11.92 16.31
C SER A 132 -3.79 12.89 15.46
N MET A 133 -5.11 12.75 15.50
CA MET A 133 -6.06 13.58 14.72
C MET A 133 -5.74 13.61 13.21
N SER A 134 -5.28 12.49 12.66
CA SER A 134 -5.04 12.33 11.22
C SER A 134 -6.35 12.48 10.43
N GLU A 135 -6.36 13.33 9.42
CA GLU A 135 -7.50 13.52 8.52
C GLU A 135 -7.23 12.89 7.16
N VAL A 136 -8.19 12.11 6.67
CA VAL A 136 -8.12 11.46 5.36
C VAL A 136 -9.22 11.99 4.45
N TYR A 137 -8.80 12.61 3.35
CA TYR A 137 -9.69 13.18 2.35
C TYR A 137 -9.77 12.30 1.11
N ILE A 138 -11.00 12.04 0.65
CA ILE A 138 -11.25 11.26 -0.58
C ILE A 138 -11.74 12.21 -1.68
N GLY A 139 -10.87 12.48 -2.65
CA GLY A 139 -11.18 13.34 -3.80
C GLY A 139 -11.54 12.56 -5.06
N ALA A 140 -12.55 13.02 -5.79
CA ALA A 140 -12.88 12.60 -7.14
C ALA A 140 -13.57 13.73 -7.91
N THR A 141 -13.73 13.60 -9.23
CA THR A 141 -14.43 14.60 -10.05
C THR A 141 -15.90 14.75 -9.68
N LYS A 142 -16.54 13.67 -9.17
CA LYS A 142 -17.91 13.67 -8.68
C LYS A 142 -17.99 13.09 -7.27
N THR A 143 -18.84 13.66 -6.43
CA THR A 143 -19.06 13.19 -5.05
C THR A 143 -19.47 11.72 -5.00
N GLU A 144 -20.28 11.24 -5.95
CA GLU A 144 -20.68 9.85 -6.04
C GLU A 144 -19.49 8.90 -6.23
N GLN A 145 -18.46 9.34 -6.97
CA GLN A 145 -17.24 8.55 -7.16
C GLN A 145 -16.40 8.49 -5.89
N ALA A 146 -16.26 9.61 -5.19
CA ALA A 146 -15.56 9.66 -3.89
C ALA A 146 -16.27 8.77 -2.86
N ARG A 147 -17.61 8.80 -2.83
CA ARG A 147 -18.44 7.96 -1.95
C ARG A 147 -18.23 6.47 -2.13
N ILE A 148 -17.71 6.00 -3.27
CA ILE A 148 -17.40 4.57 -3.47
C ILE A 148 -16.31 4.12 -2.50
N VAL A 149 -15.23 4.90 -2.36
CA VAL A 149 -14.12 4.55 -1.46
C VAL A 149 -14.54 4.73 0.00
N TRP A 150 -15.31 5.78 0.29
CA TRP A 150 -15.88 6.00 1.63
C TRP A 150 -16.71 4.80 2.10
N LYS A 151 -17.74 4.42 1.33
CA LYS A 151 -18.62 3.29 1.67
C LYS A 151 -17.88 1.96 1.75
N GLU A 152 -16.86 1.78 0.92
CA GLU A 152 -16.00 0.60 0.98
C GLU A 152 -15.21 0.56 2.30
N THR A 153 -14.70 1.72 2.75
CA THR A 153 -13.99 1.86 4.03
C THR A 153 -14.91 1.55 5.20
N GLU A 154 -16.11 2.14 5.25
CA GLU A 154 -17.11 1.84 6.28
C GLU A 154 -17.48 0.35 6.31
N ALA A 155 -17.75 -0.26 5.14
CA ALA A 155 -18.12 -1.66 5.06
C ALA A 155 -16.99 -2.59 5.53
N MET A 156 -15.74 -2.27 5.21
CA MET A 156 -14.57 -3.04 5.66
C MET A 156 -14.37 -2.92 7.17
N LEU A 157 -14.48 -1.71 7.71
CA LEU A 157 -14.35 -1.45 9.14
C LEU A 157 -15.47 -2.13 9.96
N ALA A 158 -16.73 -2.01 9.52
CA ALA A 158 -17.86 -2.64 10.17
C ALA A 158 -17.80 -4.18 10.08
N GLY A 159 -17.21 -4.70 9.00
CA GLY A 159 -17.04 -6.13 8.76
C GLY A 159 -15.79 -6.76 9.38
N CYS A 160 -14.98 -5.99 10.13
CA CYS A 160 -13.73 -6.44 10.75
C CYS A 160 -13.93 -6.75 12.25
N PRO A 161 -13.99 -8.03 12.66
CA PRO A 161 -14.17 -8.40 14.06
C PRO A 161 -13.08 -7.85 14.99
N GLU A 162 -11.85 -7.76 14.51
CA GLU A 162 -10.67 -7.31 15.26
C GLU A 162 -10.76 -5.83 15.68
N LEU A 163 -11.55 -5.03 14.95
CA LEU A 163 -11.75 -3.61 15.21
C LEU A 163 -13.08 -3.29 15.92
N LYS A 164 -13.90 -4.31 16.22
CA LYS A 164 -15.19 -4.11 16.87
C LYS A 164 -15.00 -3.48 18.26
N GLY A 165 -15.63 -2.32 18.49
CA GLY A 165 -15.52 -1.57 19.75
C GLY A 165 -14.16 -0.91 19.98
N LYS A 166 -13.33 -0.78 18.93
CA LYS A 166 -12.04 -0.08 18.99
C LYS A 166 -12.11 1.37 18.49
N TYR A 167 -13.24 1.75 17.91
CA TYR A 167 -13.53 3.07 17.38
C TYR A 167 -15.04 3.32 17.50
N GLU A 168 -15.43 4.60 17.63
CA GLU A 168 -16.81 5.08 17.66
C GLU A 168 -17.15 5.83 16.37
#